data_AF-A0A2N3QF26-F1
#
_entry.id   AF-A0A2N3QF26-F1
#
_cell.length_a   1.000
_cell.length_b   1.000
_cell.length_c   1.000
_cell.angle_alpha   90.00
_cell.angle_beta   90.00
_cell.angle_gamma   90.00
#
_symmetry.space_group_name_H-M   'P 1'
#
loop_
_entity.id
_entity.type
_entity.pdbx_description
1 polymer ?
#
loop_
_entity_poly.entity_id
_entity_poly.type
_entity_poly.pdbx_seq_one_letter_code
_entity_poly.pdbx_strand_id
1 'polypeptide(L)'
;MDDDGIQQLHPYPQHPPKSVGDLAAKLIENGLGGVDRPTLERRIEQVGYFRLKGYWYPFLTPIPDRPAKRVLPFREGTRFHDIWDQYVFDQELRVLVFDGIITIEIYLKSFLAHELSLFGGEFGYMTQAGLPELSYDEHLACLDSLRRTFKKSNIPYIRHFRNTYDNPLPPYWMIVGCLSYGTLKENFYRGAPNSIKRKLAASLHVFNPNSNPDVHGDIKILSNWLETIRQARNMTAHHDRFWNESSTRIAPKLPKHRSGSHATDWWGNDWDAFRGSTGSAAFLTMENYLLTQIDGPSWRRKFIDLMHRYPQIPAPAMGFPDDWESLALWRRSRERESGRVQRDDNEIENQRVVVNQKPEFWEKVEKWLVTEGEGTEKERGCVHVAASMPSKIPTEKQCAVIVGLMHRIENEGCPFHMVTTS
;
A
#
# COMPACT_ATOMS: atom_id res chain seq x y z
N MET A 1 -10.36 -26.64 40.12
CA MET A 1 -9.34 -25.66 40.56
C MET A 1 -8.63 -26.36 41.69
N ASP A 2 -7.36 -26.64 41.52
CA ASP A 2 -6.54 -27.15 42.63
C ASP A 2 -6.15 -25.95 43.51
N ASP A 3 -5.70 -26.21 44.74
CA ASP A 3 -5.47 -25.24 45.83
C ASP A 3 -4.56 -24.04 45.46
N ASP A 4 -3.84 -24.11 44.33
CA ASP A 4 -2.93 -23.08 43.80
C ASP A 4 -3.51 -22.21 42.67
N GLY A 5 -4.80 -22.34 42.32
CA GLY A 5 -5.43 -21.51 41.28
C GLY A 5 -4.93 -21.77 39.85
N ILE A 6 -4.11 -22.80 39.64
CA ILE A 6 -3.65 -23.23 38.32
C ILE A 6 -4.79 -23.98 37.62
N GLN A 7 -5.20 -23.47 36.46
CA GLN A 7 -6.17 -24.15 35.60
C GLN A 7 -5.57 -25.47 35.12
N GLN A 8 -6.11 -26.61 35.56
CA GLN A 8 -5.73 -27.93 35.04
C GLN A 8 -5.95 -27.95 33.53
N LEU A 9 -4.84 -28.04 32.79
CA LEU A 9 -4.86 -28.19 31.34
C LEU A 9 -5.06 -29.67 31.03
N HIS A 10 -6.08 -29.98 30.22
CA HIS A 10 -6.28 -31.34 29.73
C HIS A 10 -5.28 -31.67 28.61
N PRO A 11 -4.78 -32.92 28.53
CA PRO A 11 -3.95 -33.34 27.42
C PRO A 11 -4.72 -33.18 26.11
N TYR A 12 -3.99 -32.85 25.05
CA TYR A 12 -4.58 -32.75 23.71
C TYR A 12 -5.21 -34.10 23.33
N PRO A 13 -6.50 -34.14 22.94
CA PRO A 13 -7.17 -35.38 22.59
C PRO A 13 -6.48 -36.04 21.40
N GLN A 14 -6.36 -37.38 21.42
CA GLN A 14 -5.78 -38.10 20.30
C GLN A 14 -6.68 -37.95 19.06
N HIS A 15 -6.12 -37.33 18.02
CA HIS A 15 -6.73 -37.19 16.71
C HIS A 15 -5.83 -37.88 15.69
N PRO A 16 -6.03 -39.18 15.41
CA PRO A 16 -5.19 -39.89 14.45
C PRO A 16 -5.29 -39.21 13.07
N PRO A 17 -4.17 -39.18 12.32
CA PRO A 17 -4.16 -38.59 10.98
C PRO A 17 -5.15 -39.33 10.06
N LYS A 18 -5.75 -38.60 9.13
CA LYS A 18 -6.67 -39.13 8.12
C LYS A 18 -6.09 -38.88 6.74
N SER A 19 -6.40 -39.78 5.79
CA SER A 19 -6.05 -39.54 4.39
C SER A 19 -6.84 -38.35 3.84
N VAL A 20 -6.34 -37.72 2.77
CA VAL A 20 -7.07 -36.64 2.08
C VAL A 20 -8.45 -37.13 1.63
N GLY A 21 -8.54 -38.36 1.13
CA GLY A 21 -9.80 -38.95 0.71
C GLY A 21 -10.81 -39.15 1.85
N ASP A 22 -10.35 -39.52 3.05
CA ASP A 22 -11.22 -39.63 4.23
C ASP A 22 -11.68 -38.25 4.72
N LEU A 23 -10.81 -37.24 4.61
CA LEU A 23 -11.14 -35.86 4.94
C LEU A 23 -12.18 -35.29 3.98
N ALA A 24 -12.04 -35.54 2.67
CA ALA A 24 -12.99 -35.13 1.65
C ALA A 24 -14.35 -35.84 1.82
N ALA A 25 -14.34 -37.17 1.98
CA ALA A 25 -15.54 -37.96 2.21
C ALA A 25 -16.29 -37.45 3.45
N LYS A 26 -15.58 -37.22 4.57
CA LYS A 26 -16.17 -36.69 5.80
C LYS A 26 -16.91 -35.37 5.56
N LEU A 27 -16.36 -34.43 4.79
CA LEU A 27 -17.03 -33.15 4.56
C LEU A 27 -18.30 -33.32 3.72
N ILE A 28 -18.26 -34.14 2.68
CA ILE A 28 -19.41 -34.43 1.80
C ILE A 28 -20.53 -35.15 2.58
N GLU A 29 -20.18 -36.20 3.33
CA GLU A 29 -21.10 -36.97 4.17
C GLU A 29 -21.78 -36.09 5.23
N ASN A 30 -21.12 -35.03 5.67
CA ASN A 30 -21.65 -34.08 6.65
C ASN A 30 -22.37 -32.89 6.00
N GLY A 31 -22.79 -32.99 4.73
CA GLY A 31 -23.68 -32.04 4.08
C GLY A 31 -23.00 -30.96 3.24
N LEU A 32 -21.71 -31.09 2.91
CA LEU A 32 -21.06 -30.19 1.96
C LEU A 32 -21.47 -30.54 0.52
N GLY A 33 -22.30 -29.70 -0.09
CA GLY A 33 -22.80 -29.89 -1.45
C GLY A 33 -21.95 -29.22 -2.54
N GLY A 34 -22.26 -29.52 -3.81
CA GLY A 34 -21.75 -28.78 -4.96
C GLY A 34 -20.28 -29.03 -5.32
N VAL A 35 -19.70 -30.15 -4.89
CA VAL A 35 -18.34 -30.59 -5.26
C VAL A 35 -18.25 -32.11 -5.28
N ASP A 36 -17.53 -32.68 -6.24
CA ASP A 36 -17.19 -34.10 -6.25
C ASP A 36 -15.95 -34.40 -5.37
N ARG A 37 -15.84 -35.65 -4.93
CA ARG A 37 -14.74 -36.08 -4.04
C ARG A 37 -13.35 -35.82 -4.64
N PRO A 38 -13.03 -36.21 -5.90
CA PRO A 38 -11.71 -35.93 -6.50
C PRO A 38 -11.34 -34.45 -6.58
N THR A 39 -12.31 -33.56 -6.79
CA THR A 39 -12.09 -32.11 -6.81
C THR A 39 -11.82 -31.60 -5.40
N LEU A 40 -12.59 -32.03 -4.40
CA LEU A 40 -12.38 -31.64 -3.00
C LEU A 40 -11.03 -32.13 -2.46
N GLU A 41 -10.63 -33.37 -2.80
CA GLU A 41 -9.32 -33.92 -2.46
C GLU A 41 -8.18 -33.03 -2.98
N ARG A 42 -8.20 -32.67 -4.27
CA ARG A 42 -7.21 -31.78 -4.88
C ARG A 42 -7.13 -30.42 -4.18
N ARG A 43 -8.27 -29.85 -3.76
CA ARG A 43 -8.27 -28.57 -3.01
C ARG A 43 -7.72 -28.72 -1.60
N ILE A 44 -8.02 -29.82 -0.91
CA ILE A 44 -7.45 -30.11 0.41
C ILE A 44 -5.94 -30.32 0.31
N GLU A 45 -5.44 -30.98 -0.73
CA GLU A 45 -4.00 -31.13 -0.98
C GLU A 45 -3.32 -29.79 -1.25
N GLN A 46 -3.95 -28.94 -2.07
CA GLN A 46 -3.39 -27.64 -2.45
C GLN A 46 -3.31 -26.67 -1.26
N VAL A 47 -4.35 -26.62 -0.42
CA VAL A 47 -4.52 -25.55 0.60
C VAL A 47 -4.29 -26.06 2.03
N GLY A 48 -4.55 -27.34 2.27
CA GLY A 48 -4.55 -27.95 3.59
C GLY A 48 -5.91 -27.90 4.29
N TYR A 49 -6.34 -29.03 4.83
CA TYR A 49 -7.63 -29.18 5.52
C TYR A 49 -7.81 -28.18 6.67
N PHE A 50 -6.79 -28.00 7.51
CA PHE A 50 -6.91 -27.11 8.68
C PHE A 50 -7.02 -25.62 8.28
N ARG A 51 -6.36 -25.23 7.19
CA ARG A 51 -6.48 -23.87 6.64
C ARG A 51 -7.88 -23.61 6.10
N LEU A 52 -8.39 -24.51 5.26
CA LEU A 52 -9.75 -24.40 4.72
C LEU A 52 -10.82 -24.47 5.81
N LYS A 53 -10.54 -25.14 6.95
CA LYS A 53 -11.41 -25.12 8.14
C LYS A 53 -11.77 -23.74 8.63
N GLY A 54 -10.86 -22.77 8.54
CA GLY A 54 -11.20 -21.38 8.86
C GLY A 54 -12.37 -20.86 8.00
N TYR A 55 -12.42 -21.23 6.73
CA TYR A 55 -13.39 -20.75 5.73
C TYR A 55 -14.72 -21.45 5.82
N TRP A 56 -14.74 -22.73 6.14
CA TRP A 56 -16.01 -23.43 6.29
C TRP A 56 -16.57 -23.42 7.71
N TYR A 57 -15.80 -23.04 8.74
CA TYR A 57 -16.28 -23.00 10.12
C TYR A 57 -17.57 -22.19 10.31
N PRO A 58 -17.75 -21.00 9.68
CA PRO A 58 -19.01 -20.26 9.76
C PRO A 58 -20.22 -21.04 9.20
N PHE A 59 -20.02 -21.93 8.23
CA PHE A 59 -21.08 -22.72 7.59
C PHE A 59 -21.47 -23.98 8.38
N LEU A 60 -20.80 -24.25 9.49
CA LEU A 60 -21.14 -25.33 10.39
C LEU A 60 -22.39 -25.00 11.24
N THR A 61 -23.07 -26.05 11.68
CA THR A 61 -24.25 -25.96 12.53
C THR A 61 -23.88 -25.40 13.92
N PRO A 62 -24.57 -24.36 14.41
CA PRO A 62 -24.38 -23.86 15.77
C PRO A 62 -24.77 -24.91 16.82
N ILE A 63 -24.06 -24.94 17.95
CA ILE A 63 -24.49 -25.73 19.11
C ILE A 63 -25.56 -24.94 19.87
N PRO A 64 -26.76 -25.51 20.15
CA PRO A 64 -27.87 -24.79 20.80
C PRO A 64 -27.47 -24.07 22.10
N ASP A 65 -26.76 -24.76 23.00
CA ASP A 65 -26.36 -24.21 24.30
C ASP A 65 -25.04 -23.41 24.25
N ARG A 66 -24.41 -23.33 23.08
CA ARG A 66 -23.12 -22.65 22.87
C ARG A 66 -23.10 -22.00 21.48
N PRO A 67 -23.85 -20.90 21.27
CA PRO A 67 -24.05 -20.31 19.93
C PRO A 67 -22.76 -19.85 19.24
N ALA A 68 -21.70 -19.54 20.01
CA ALA A 68 -20.37 -19.21 19.48
C ALA A 68 -19.59 -20.44 18.95
N LYS A 69 -20.00 -21.66 19.33
CA LYS A 69 -19.39 -22.91 18.88
C LYS A 69 -20.20 -23.52 17.74
N ARG A 70 -19.48 -24.01 16.74
CA ARG A 70 -20.06 -24.65 15.56
C ARG A 70 -19.38 -25.98 15.31
N VAL A 71 -20.15 -26.97 14.88
CA VAL A 71 -19.67 -28.33 14.61
C VAL A 71 -20.37 -28.88 13.37
N LEU A 72 -19.79 -29.91 12.76
CA LEU A 72 -20.49 -30.66 11.72
C LEU A 72 -21.81 -31.24 12.29
N PRO A 73 -22.88 -31.33 11.48
CA PRO A 73 -22.91 -31.15 10.03
C PRO A 73 -22.88 -29.69 9.54
N PHE A 74 -22.70 -29.50 8.24
CA PHE A 74 -22.92 -28.23 7.57
C PHE A 74 -24.39 -27.81 7.66
N ARG A 75 -24.65 -26.50 7.65
CA ARG A 75 -26.03 -26.00 7.51
C ARG A 75 -26.58 -26.43 6.16
N GLU A 76 -27.89 -26.70 6.12
CA GLU A 76 -28.58 -27.10 4.90
C GLU A 76 -28.32 -26.12 3.75
N GLY A 77 -28.06 -26.65 2.56
CA GLY A 77 -27.76 -25.86 1.36
C GLY A 77 -26.34 -25.31 1.26
N THR A 78 -25.44 -25.58 2.21
CA THR A 78 -24.03 -25.16 2.10
C THR A 78 -23.37 -25.77 0.88
N ARG A 79 -22.84 -24.94 -0.03
CA ARG A 79 -22.11 -25.40 -1.21
C ARG A 79 -20.62 -25.08 -1.09
N PHE A 80 -19.78 -25.95 -1.64
CA PHE A 80 -18.32 -25.78 -1.60
C PHE A 80 -17.84 -24.46 -2.22
N HIS A 81 -18.48 -23.97 -3.29
CA HIS A 81 -18.11 -22.69 -3.90
C HIS A 81 -18.24 -21.49 -2.94
N ASP A 82 -19.18 -21.50 -1.98
CA ASP A 82 -19.35 -20.41 -1.01
C ASP A 82 -18.11 -20.29 -0.10
N ILE A 83 -17.52 -21.43 0.23
CA ILE A 83 -16.31 -21.55 1.06
C ILE A 83 -15.07 -21.23 0.22
N TRP A 84 -15.02 -21.77 -1.01
CA TRP A 84 -13.88 -21.61 -1.89
C TRP A 84 -13.71 -20.16 -2.34
N ASP A 85 -14.80 -19.48 -2.67
CA ASP A 85 -14.76 -18.08 -3.07
C ASP A 85 -14.29 -17.16 -1.93
N GLN A 86 -14.70 -17.44 -0.68
CA GLN A 86 -14.16 -16.75 0.49
C GLN A 86 -12.64 -16.94 0.63
N TYR A 87 -12.14 -18.15 0.35
CA TYR A 87 -10.70 -18.42 0.39
C TYR A 87 -9.94 -17.67 -0.71
N VAL A 88 -10.45 -17.68 -1.94
CA VAL A 88 -9.82 -17.00 -3.07
C VAL A 88 -9.88 -15.48 -2.90
N PHE A 89 -11.02 -14.93 -2.49
CA PHE A 89 -11.16 -13.51 -2.17
C PHE A 89 -10.12 -13.06 -1.13
N ASP A 90 -10.00 -13.79 -0.02
CA ASP A 90 -9.04 -13.45 1.03
C ASP A 90 -7.58 -13.58 0.55
N GLN A 91 -7.29 -14.53 -0.34
CA GLN A 91 -5.99 -14.62 -0.99
C GLN A 91 -5.67 -13.40 -1.85
N GLU A 92 -6.60 -12.99 -2.71
CA GLU A 92 -6.42 -11.81 -3.57
C GLU A 92 -6.35 -10.52 -2.75
N LEU A 93 -7.18 -10.40 -1.71
CA LEU A 93 -7.15 -9.29 -0.77
C LEU A 93 -5.79 -9.18 -0.08
N ARG A 94 -5.22 -10.29 0.41
CA ARG A 94 -3.88 -10.29 1.01
C ARG A 94 -2.81 -9.79 0.05
N VAL A 95 -2.88 -10.18 -1.22
CA VAL A 95 -1.93 -9.71 -2.24
C VAL A 95 -2.07 -8.20 -2.45
N LEU A 96 -3.31 -7.71 -2.54
CA LEU A 96 -3.60 -6.28 -2.70
C LEU A 96 -3.15 -5.44 -1.49
N VAL A 97 -3.39 -5.94 -0.27
CA VAL A 97 -2.88 -5.31 0.96
C VAL A 97 -1.36 -5.32 0.96
N PHE A 98 -0.71 -6.43 0.61
CA PHE A 98 0.75 -6.49 0.59
C PHE A 98 1.35 -5.52 -0.44
N ASP A 99 0.75 -5.38 -1.63
CA ASP A 99 1.11 -4.39 -2.65
C ASP A 99 1.03 -2.94 -2.13
N GLY A 100 -0.06 -2.62 -1.42
CA GLY A 100 -0.23 -1.33 -0.75
C GLY A 100 0.86 -1.06 0.30
N ILE A 101 1.10 -2.03 1.20
CA ILE A 101 2.14 -1.94 2.22
C ILE A 101 3.53 -1.74 1.60
N ILE A 102 3.86 -2.41 0.50
CA ILE A 102 5.15 -2.21 -0.21
C ILE A 102 5.31 -0.76 -0.63
N THR A 103 4.27 -0.16 -1.21
CA THR A 103 4.28 1.24 -1.66
C THR A 103 4.52 2.19 -0.48
N ILE A 104 3.83 1.95 0.65
CA ILE A 104 4.04 2.71 1.90
C ILE A 104 5.47 2.51 2.45
N GLU A 105 6.00 1.29 2.42
CA GLU A 105 7.35 0.96 2.89
C GLU A 105 8.42 1.70 2.08
N ILE A 106 8.30 1.74 0.76
CA ILE A 106 9.23 2.45 -0.13
C ILE A 106 9.20 3.95 0.15
N TYR A 107 8.00 4.53 0.26
CA TYR A 107 7.84 5.95 0.62
C TYR A 107 8.50 6.25 1.97
N LEU A 108 8.24 5.42 2.99
CA LEU A 108 8.80 5.61 4.33
C LEU A 108 10.34 5.54 4.33
N LYS A 109 10.92 4.59 3.59
CA LYS A 109 12.39 4.48 3.43
C LYS A 109 12.98 5.73 2.81
N SER A 110 12.37 6.21 1.73
CA SER A 110 12.82 7.41 1.02
C SER A 110 12.74 8.65 1.92
N PHE A 111 11.57 8.87 2.54
CA PHE A 111 11.33 10.01 3.42
C PHE A 111 12.31 10.03 4.59
N LEU A 112 12.44 8.91 5.32
CA LEU A 112 13.32 8.86 6.50
C LEU A 112 14.78 9.01 6.12
N ALA A 113 15.24 8.37 5.03
CA ALA A 113 16.61 8.52 4.58
C ALA A 113 16.93 9.98 4.25
N HIS A 114 16.04 10.65 3.49
CA HIS A 114 16.22 12.05 3.11
C HIS A 114 16.25 12.98 4.32
N GLU A 115 15.20 12.94 5.16
CA GLU A 115 15.06 13.89 6.27
C GLU A 115 16.11 13.68 7.36
N LEU A 116 16.48 12.43 7.66
CA LEU A 116 17.53 12.16 8.63
C LEU A 116 18.92 12.53 8.10
N SER A 117 19.16 12.38 6.79
CA SER A 117 20.39 12.88 6.16
C SER A 117 20.51 14.40 6.26
N LEU A 118 19.43 15.14 6.04
CA LEU A 118 19.44 16.61 6.21
C LEU A 118 19.65 17.03 7.67
N PHE A 119 19.13 16.25 8.62
CA PHE A 119 19.22 16.56 10.04
C PHE A 119 20.60 16.25 10.64
N GLY A 120 21.16 15.08 10.34
CA GLY A 120 22.37 14.57 11.01
C GLY A 120 23.56 14.30 10.10
N GLY A 121 23.47 14.63 8.82
CA GLY A 121 24.45 14.25 7.79
C GLY A 121 24.27 12.81 7.30
N GLU A 122 25.08 12.41 6.33
CA GLU A 122 24.96 11.13 5.62
C GLU A 122 25.04 9.88 6.54
N PHE A 123 25.81 9.99 7.63
CA PHE A 123 26.03 8.93 8.63
C PHE A 123 25.46 9.30 10.01
N GLY A 124 24.54 10.28 10.10
CA GLY A 124 24.06 10.83 11.37
C GLY A 124 23.61 9.78 12.39
N TYR A 125 23.02 8.67 11.93
CA TYR A 125 22.55 7.56 12.77
C TYR A 125 23.67 6.85 13.54
N MET A 126 24.94 7.04 13.16
CA MET A 126 26.09 6.48 13.87
C MET A 126 26.32 7.14 15.23
N THR A 127 25.69 8.28 15.49
CA THR A 127 25.74 8.99 16.77
C THR A 127 24.34 9.10 17.37
N GLN A 128 24.25 9.19 18.70
CA GLN A 128 22.97 9.37 19.38
C GLN A 128 22.32 10.70 18.99
N ALA A 129 23.11 11.74 18.67
CA ALA A 129 22.59 13.04 18.23
C ALA A 129 21.77 12.96 16.93
N GLY A 130 22.09 12.03 16.03
CA GLY A 130 21.33 11.82 14.78
C GLY A 130 20.05 10.99 14.95
N LEU A 131 19.90 10.28 16.08
CA LEU A 131 18.69 9.54 16.46
C LEU A 131 18.32 9.84 17.92
N PRO A 132 17.97 11.10 18.23
CA PRO A 132 17.89 11.59 19.61
C PRO A 132 16.75 11.00 20.44
N GLU A 133 15.77 10.35 19.80
CA GLU A 133 14.66 9.70 20.48
C GLU A 133 14.95 8.24 20.87
N LEU A 134 16.17 7.76 20.65
CA LEU A 134 16.67 6.51 21.23
C LEU A 134 17.47 6.79 22.50
N SER A 135 17.25 5.99 23.54
CA SER A 135 18.17 5.93 24.66
C SER A 135 19.55 5.43 24.22
N TYR A 136 20.55 5.57 25.09
CA TYR A 136 21.90 5.07 24.80
C TYR A 136 21.91 3.58 24.44
N ASP A 137 21.27 2.73 25.26
CA ASP A 137 21.21 1.28 25.03
C ASP A 137 20.43 0.93 23.76
N GLU A 138 19.36 1.68 23.47
CA GLU A 138 18.56 1.49 22.26
C GLU A 138 19.33 1.89 21.00
N HIS A 139 20.15 2.94 21.08
CA HIS A 139 21.03 3.36 20.00
C HIS A 139 22.11 2.30 19.73
N LEU A 140 22.72 1.72 20.76
CA LEU A 140 23.65 0.60 20.60
C LEU A 140 22.98 -0.62 19.94
N ALA A 141 21.79 -0.99 20.42
CA ALA A 141 21.01 -2.09 19.84
C ALA A 141 20.63 -1.82 18.37
N CYS A 142 20.30 -0.56 18.04
CA CYS A 142 20.07 -0.09 16.68
C CYS A 142 21.32 -0.33 15.81
N LEU A 143 22.50 0.14 16.22
CA LEU A 143 23.74 -0.04 15.47
C LEU A 143 24.07 -1.52 15.25
N ASP A 144 23.88 -2.38 16.24
CA ASP A 144 24.13 -3.82 16.10
C ASP A 144 23.12 -4.50 15.18
N SER A 145 21.85 -4.07 15.21
CA SER A 145 20.83 -4.49 14.26
C SER A 145 21.18 -4.10 12.82
N LEU A 146 21.63 -2.86 12.61
CA LEU A 146 22.07 -2.35 11.31
C LEU A 146 23.31 -3.08 10.79
N ARG A 147 24.33 -3.29 11.64
CA ARG A 147 25.55 -4.05 11.28
C ARG A 147 25.24 -5.48 10.87
N ARG A 148 24.36 -6.18 11.61
CA ARG A 148 23.96 -7.55 11.25
C ARG A 148 23.26 -7.59 9.89
N THR A 149 22.35 -6.64 9.65
CA THR A 149 21.61 -6.54 8.38
C THR A 149 22.54 -6.20 7.21
N PHE A 150 23.41 -5.20 7.40
CA PHE A 150 24.42 -4.80 6.41
C PHE A 150 25.36 -5.95 6.04
N LYS A 151 25.90 -6.69 7.02
CA LYS A 151 26.82 -7.81 6.78
C LYS A 151 26.17 -8.98 6.03
N LYS A 152 24.89 -9.27 6.33
CA LYS A 152 24.14 -10.36 5.68
C LYS A 152 23.57 -9.99 4.31
N SER A 153 23.44 -8.71 4.00
CA SER A 153 22.84 -8.26 2.75
C SER A 153 23.70 -8.63 1.54
N ASN A 154 23.06 -9.15 0.50
CA ASN A 154 23.67 -9.48 -0.79
C ASN A 154 23.31 -8.48 -1.90
N ILE A 155 22.63 -7.38 -1.57
CA ILE A 155 22.22 -6.35 -2.54
C ILE A 155 23.47 -5.76 -3.21
N PRO A 156 23.51 -5.62 -4.55
CA PRO A 156 24.73 -5.26 -5.29
C PRO A 156 25.44 -4.00 -4.77
N TYR A 157 24.71 -2.89 -4.57
CA TYR A 157 25.32 -1.65 -4.10
C TYR A 157 25.77 -1.70 -2.62
N ILE A 158 25.14 -2.53 -1.78
CA ILE A 158 25.57 -2.77 -0.40
C ILE A 158 26.86 -3.59 -0.38
N ARG A 159 26.95 -4.60 -1.23
CA ARG A 159 28.16 -5.42 -1.40
C ARG A 159 29.30 -4.57 -1.94
N HIS A 160 29.04 -3.74 -2.94
CA HIS A 160 30.00 -2.78 -3.46
C HIS A 160 30.51 -1.87 -2.33
N PHE A 161 29.61 -1.25 -1.56
CA PHE A 161 30.01 -0.38 -0.47
C PHE A 161 30.98 -1.06 0.52
N ARG A 162 30.63 -2.28 0.95
CA ARG A 162 31.43 -3.07 1.89
C ARG A 162 32.84 -3.41 1.38
N ASN A 163 33.00 -3.52 0.07
CA ASN A 163 34.26 -3.90 -0.56
C ASN A 163 35.10 -2.69 -0.99
N THR A 164 34.52 -1.50 -1.03
CA THR A 164 35.14 -0.29 -1.56
C THR A 164 35.54 0.70 -0.47
N TYR A 165 34.72 0.88 0.57
CA TYR A 165 34.89 1.94 1.57
C TYR A 165 35.29 1.39 2.94
N ASP A 166 36.04 2.17 3.72
CA ASP A 166 36.49 1.86 5.07
C ASP A 166 35.45 2.21 6.16
N ASN A 167 34.43 3.00 5.82
CA ASN A 167 33.30 3.29 6.69
C ASN A 167 32.63 1.99 7.17
N PRO A 168 32.31 1.86 8.47
CA PRO A 168 31.78 0.61 9.02
C PRO A 168 30.33 0.32 8.59
N LEU A 169 29.59 1.33 8.15
CA LEU A 169 28.21 1.26 7.67
C LEU A 169 27.97 2.29 6.55
N PRO A 170 27.03 2.02 5.62
CA PRO A 170 26.74 2.91 4.49
C PRO A 170 25.77 4.05 4.86
N PRO A 171 25.76 5.18 4.11
CA PRO A 171 24.91 6.31 4.42
C PRO A 171 23.42 5.96 4.36
N TYR A 172 22.56 6.81 4.94
CA TYR A 172 21.12 6.56 5.09
C TYR A 172 20.45 6.03 3.81
N TRP A 173 20.62 6.70 2.67
CA TRP A 173 19.97 6.34 1.39
C TRP A 173 20.39 4.96 0.85
N MET A 174 21.56 4.46 1.26
CA MET A 174 21.99 3.11 0.93
C MET A 174 21.48 2.10 1.96
N ILE A 175 21.67 2.37 3.26
CA ILE A 175 21.38 1.37 4.30
C ILE A 175 19.90 1.03 4.37
N VAL A 176 18.99 2.00 4.18
CA VAL A 176 17.54 1.74 4.21
C VAL A 176 17.09 0.66 3.24
N GLY A 177 17.79 0.50 2.11
CA GLY A 177 17.41 -0.47 1.09
C GLY A 177 17.63 -1.93 1.48
N CYS A 178 18.44 -2.22 2.51
CA CYS A 178 18.58 -3.57 3.05
C CYS A 178 17.76 -3.81 4.34
N LEU A 179 17.07 -2.79 4.86
CA LEU A 179 16.27 -2.92 6.07
C LEU A 179 14.90 -3.53 5.76
N SER A 180 14.42 -4.39 6.65
CA SER A 180 13.00 -4.75 6.68
C SER A 180 12.15 -3.58 7.19
N TYR A 181 10.86 -3.58 6.88
CA TYR A 181 9.90 -2.62 7.47
C TYR A 181 10.05 -2.50 8.99
N GLY A 182 10.09 -3.63 9.70
CA GLY A 182 10.20 -3.66 11.16
C GLY A 182 11.49 -3.02 11.66
N THR A 183 12.62 -3.32 11.02
CA THR A 183 13.92 -2.72 11.35
C THR A 183 13.93 -1.23 11.09
N LEU A 184 13.39 -0.77 9.96
CA LEU A 184 13.28 0.65 9.63
C LEU A 184 12.43 1.41 10.65
N LYS A 185 11.25 0.87 10.99
CA LYS A 185 10.33 1.46 11.97
C LYS A 185 10.97 1.52 13.36
N GLU A 186 11.58 0.44 13.82
CA GLU A 186 12.17 0.33 15.16
C GLU A 186 13.44 1.17 15.34
N ASN A 187 14.28 1.25 14.31
CA ASN A 187 15.55 1.95 14.41
C ASN A 187 15.43 3.42 13.97
N PHE A 188 14.91 3.68 12.78
CA PHE A 188 14.95 5.01 12.17
C PHE A 188 13.70 5.83 12.48
N TYR A 189 12.49 5.29 12.27
CA TYR A 189 11.29 6.05 12.62
C TYR A 189 11.24 6.32 14.12
N ARG A 190 11.47 5.32 14.97
CA ARG A 190 11.45 5.50 16.43
C ARG A 190 12.52 6.48 16.91
N GLY A 191 13.74 6.39 16.38
CA GLY A 191 14.85 7.26 16.76
C GLY A 191 14.82 8.66 16.16
N ALA A 192 14.04 8.89 15.10
CA ALA A 192 13.95 10.18 14.44
C ALA A 192 13.42 11.28 15.39
N PRO A 193 13.94 12.51 15.29
CA PRO A 193 13.40 13.67 15.99
C PRO A 193 11.90 13.82 15.80
N ASN A 194 11.22 14.31 16.83
CA ASN A 194 9.78 14.55 16.76
C ASN A 194 9.37 15.53 15.65
N SER A 195 10.23 16.48 15.27
CA SER A 195 9.99 17.38 14.12
C SER A 195 9.87 16.60 12.79
N ILE A 196 10.75 15.63 12.54
CA ILE A 196 10.71 14.78 11.33
C ILE A 196 9.47 13.87 11.36
N LYS A 197 9.14 13.28 12.51
CA LYS A 197 7.92 12.46 12.66
C LYS A 197 6.65 13.28 12.38
N ARG A 198 6.59 14.53 12.86
CA ARG A 198 5.47 15.45 12.57
C ARG A 198 5.41 15.83 11.10
N LYS A 199 6.55 16.11 10.49
CA LYS A 199 6.63 16.38 9.05
C LYS A 199 6.11 15.20 8.24
N LEU A 200 6.47 13.97 8.60
CA LEU A 200 5.95 12.77 7.96
C LEU A 200 4.43 12.66 8.13
N ALA A 201 3.91 12.80 9.35
CA ALA A 201 2.48 12.76 9.62
C ALA A 201 1.72 13.81 8.81
N ALA A 202 2.20 15.05 8.78
CA ALA A 202 1.60 16.11 7.99
C ALA A 202 1.66 15.83 6.47
N SER A 203 2.77 15.27 5.96
CA SER A 203 2.88 14.88 4.53
C SER A 203 1.89 13.81 4.12
N LEU A 204 1.46 12.98 5.08
CA LEU A 204 0.45 11.93 4.90
C LEU A 204 -0.95 12.39 5.32
N HIS A 205 -1.12 13.69 5.55
CA HIS A 205 -2.36 14.34 6.00
C HIS A 205 -2.92 13.84 7.34
N VAL A 206 -2.08 13.22 8.16
CA VAL A 206 -2.40 12.77 9.51
C VAL A 206 -2.23 13.95 10.47
N PHE A 207 -3.29 14.74 10.61
CA PHE A 207 -3.24 16.03 11.33
C PHE A 207 -3.64 15.93 12.80
N ASN A 208 -2.99 16.76 13.62
CA ASN A 208 -3.28 16.98 15.02
C ASN A 208 -4.38 18.05 15.15
N PRO A 209 -5.33 17.91 16.09
CA PRO A 209 -6.37 18.93 16.32
C PRO A 209 -5.83 20.24 16.90
N ASN A 210 -4.56 20.29 17.33
CA ASN A 210 -3.91 21.51 17.80
C ASN A 210 -3.63 22.45 16.63
N SER A 211 -4.02 23.72 16.76
CA SER A 211 -3.84 24.76 15.73
C SER A 211 -2.39 25.26 15.61
N ASN A 212 -1.50 24.91 16.53
CA ASN A 212 -0.09 25.27 16.42
C ASN A 212 0.58 24.55 15.22
N PRO A 213 1.09 25.28 14.21
CA PRO A 213 1.74 24.71 13.03
C PRO A 213 2.91 23.77 13.35
N ASP A 214 3.65 24.03 14.44
CA ASP A 214 4.81 23.23 14.85
C ASP A 214 4.44 21.81 15.29
N VAL A 215 3.17 21.58 15.61
CA VAL A 215 2.62 20.29 16.05
C VAL A 215 1.52 19.77 15.13
N HIS A 216 1.43 20.30 13.92
CA HIS A 216 0.35 20.02 12.97
C HIS A 216 0.23 18.54 12.59
N GLY A 217 1.34 17.78 12.56
CA GLY A 217 1.31 16.33 12.34
C GLY A 217 1.03 15.53 13.62
N ASP A 218 0.09 14.59 13.58
CA ASP A 218 -0.22 13.71 14.71
C ASP A 218 0.68 12.46 14.75
N ILE A 219 1.81 12.59 15.46
CA ILE A 219 2.76 11.48 15.70
C ILE A 219 2.07 10.27 16.35
N LYS A 220 1.08 10.48 17.24
CA LYS A 220 0.47 9.39 18.01
C LYS A 220 -0.38 8.51 17.11
N ILE A 221 -1.14 9.12 16.19
CA ILE A 221 -1.91 8.39 15.17
C ILE A 221 -0.96 7.69 14.21
N LEU A 222 -0.01 8.42 13.62
CA LEU A 222 0.91 7.83 12.64
C LEU A 222 1.74 6.68 13.23
N SER A 223 2.27 6.83 14.44
CA SER A 223 3.08 5.78 15.08
C SER A 223 2.26 4.51 15.33
N ASN A 224 0.98 4.66 15.67
CA ASN A 224 0.08 3.53 15.79
C ASN A 224 -0.18 2.89 14.42
N TRP A 225 -0.49 3.67 13.39
CA TRP A 225 -0.72 3.17 12.04
C TRP A 225 0.47 2.41 11.47
N LEU A 226 1.69 2.92 11.66
CA LEU A 226 2.92 2.25 11.24
C LEU A 226 3.11 0.90 11.97
N GLU A 227 2.69 0.79 13.22
CA GLU A 227 2.68 -0.49 13.94
C GLU A 227 1.57 -1.42 13.43
N THR A 228 0.36 -0.91 13.17
CA THR A 228 -0.74 -1.68 12.60
C THR A 228 -0.36 -2.25 11.22
N ILE A 229 0.31 -1.45 10.37
CA ILE A 229 0.87 -1.89 9.09
C ILE A 229 1.88 -3.01 9.27
N ARG A 230 2.76 -2.92 10.30
CA ARG A 230 3.71 -4.01 10.61
C ARG A 230 3.00 -5.32 10.91
N GLN A 231 1.92 -5.27 11.69
CA GLN A 231 1.12 -6.43 12.05
C GLN A 231 0.42 -7.02 10.82
N ALA A 232 -0.23 -6.18 10.01
CA ALA A 232 -0.89 -6.58 8.77
C ALA A 232 0.09 -7.16 7.74
N ARG A 233 1.28 -6.58 7.60
CA ARG A 233 2.37 -7.09 6.74
C ARG A 233 2.78 -8.49 7.15
N ASN A 234 2.94 -8.75 8.45
CA ASN A 234 3.30 -10.07 8.94
C ASN A 234 2.17 -11.07 8.68
N MET A 235 0.92 -10.68 8.96
CA MET A 235 -0.25 -11.52 8.75
C MET A 235 -0.40 -11.94 7.27
N THR A 236 -0.29 -10.98 6.36
CA THR A 236 -0.35 -11.23 4.90
C THR A 236 0.84 -12.08 4.42
N ALA A 237 2.06 -11.82 4.90
CA ALA A 237 3.26 -12.58 4.55
C ALA A 237 3.25 -14.03 5.10
N HIS A 238 2.59 -14.28 6.23
CA HIS A 238 2.39 -15.63 6.78
C HIS A 238 1.14 -16.33 6.22
N HIS A 239 0.43 -15.67 5.28
CA HIS A 239 -0.80 -16.15 4.66
C HIS A 239 -1.93 -16.38 5.67
N ASP A 240 -1.93 -15.68 6.79
CA ASP A 240 -3.02 -15.76 7.76
C ASP A 240 -4.31 -15.19 7.14
N ARG A 241 -5.46 -15.60 7.68
CA ARG A 241 -6.74 -15.06 7.21
C ARG A 241 -6.81 -13.56 7.50
N PHE A 242 -7.18 -12.76 6.50
CA PHE A 242 -7.16 -11.29 6.63
C PHE A 242 -8.56 -10.67 6.58
N TRP A 243 -9.40 -11.09 5.64
CA TRP A 243 -10.59 -10.35 5.24
C TRP A 243 -11.56 -10.02 6.38
N ASN A 244 -11.78 -10.93 7.32
CA ASN A 244 -12.63 -10.73 8.49
C ASN A 244 -11.86 -10.90 9.81
N GLU A 245 -10.57 -10.57 9.82
CA GLU A 245 -9.77 -10.56 11.05
C GLU A 245 -10.29 -9.49 12.01
N SER A 246 -10.79 -9.92 13.16
CA SER A 246 -11.37 -9.06 14.20
C SER A 246 -10.40 -8.74 15.35
N SER A 247 -9.16 -9.20 15.27
CA SER A 247 -8.12 -8.93 16.26
C SER A 247 -7.81 -7.43 16.34
N THR A 248 -7.62 -6.95 17.57
CA THR A 248 -7.17 -5.58 17.83
C THR A 248 -5.78 -5.29 17.28
N ARG A 249 -5.01 -6.33 16.87
CA ARG A 249 -3.66 -6.18 16.31
C ARG A 249 -3.64 -5.41 14.99
N ILE A 250 -4.68 -5.54 14.18
CA ILE A 250 -4.80 -4.83 12.90
C ILE A 250 -5.80 -3.67 12.96
N ALA A 251 -6.35 -3.36 14.13
CA ALA A 251 -7.26 -2.23 14.29
C ALA A 251 -6.44 -0.94 14.44
N PRO A 252 -6.51 0.00 13.47
CA PRO A 252 -5.80 1.27 13.60
C PRO A 252 -6.53 2.17 14.61
N LYS A 253 -5.75 2.98 15.31
CA LYS A 253 -6.28 4.06 16.14
C LYS A 253 -6.92 5.09 15.22
N LEU A 254 -8.19 5.39 15.48
CA LEU A 254 -8.93 6.35 14.69
C LEU A 254 -8.63 7.79 15.14
N PRO A 255 -8.65 8.76 14.21
CA PRO A 255 -8.60 10.18 14.55
C PRO A 255 -9.76 10.57 15.46
N LYS A 256 -9.59 11.63 16.25
CA LYS A 256 -10.65 12.14 17.14
C LYS A 256 -11.81 12.71 16.32
N HIS A 257 -13.04 12.49 16.78
CA HIS A 257 -14.20 13.23 16.30
C HIS A 257 -14.14 14.67 16.81
N ARG A 258 -14.61 15.64 16.02
CA ARG A 258 -14.82 17.03 16.42
C ARG A 258 -16.21 17.51 16.04
N SER A 259 -16.85 18.23 16.94
CA SER A 259 -18.19 18.81 16.78
C SER A 259 -18.18 20.35 16.87
N GLY A 260 -19.30 20.98 16.54
CA GLY A 260 -19.44 22.45 16.60
C GLY A 260 -18.56 23.19 15.60
N SER A 261 -18.03 24.37 16.00
CA SER A 261 -17.15 25.21 15.17
C SER A 261 -15.82 24.54 14.77
N HIS A 262 -15.54 23.39 15.34
CA HIS A 262 -14.32 22.60 15.15
C HIS A 262 -14.51 21.40 14.22
N ALA A 263 -15.74 21.15 13.75
CA ALA A 263 -16.09 20.03 12.89
C ALA A 263 -15.78 20.27 11.42
N THR A 264 -15.93 21.51 10.96
CA THR A 264 -15.75 21.88 9.55
C THR A 264 -14.33 21.57 9.10
N ASP A 265 -14.22 20.86 7.98
CA ASP A 265 -12.96 20.42 7.35
C ASP A 265 -12.04 19.55 8.22
N TRP A 266 -12.54 19.04 9.36
CA TRP A 266 -11.76 18.16 10.20
C TRP A 266 -11.75 16.74 9.63
N TRP A 267 -10.60 16.35 9.07
CA TRP A 267 -10.36 15.05 8.44
C TRP A 267 -10.77 13.83 9.31
N GLY A 268 -10.72 13.97 10.64
CA GLY A 268 -11.02 12.88 11.55
C GLY A 268 -12.50 12.51 11.64
N ASN A 269 -13.40 13.37 11.17
CA ASN A 269 -14.83 13.09 11.13
C ASN A 269 -15.19 12.10 10.01
N ASP A 270 -14.40 12.04 8.93
CA ASP A 270 -14.60 11.08 7.84
C ASP A 270 -14.43 9.61 8.28
N TRP A 271 -13.90 9.40 9.49
CA TRP A 271 -13.66 8.08 10.08
C TRP A 271 -14.78 7.61 11.01
N ASP A 272 -15.82 8.41 11.22
CA ASP A 272 -16.88 8.12 12.19
C ASP A 272 -17.61 6.80 11.90
N ALA A 273 -17.77 6.45 10.62
CA ALA A 273 -18.38 5.19 10.18
C ALA A 273 -17.63 3.93 10.67
N PHE A 274 -16.36 4.07 11.07
CA PHE A 274 -15.55 2.95 11.57
C PHE A 274 -15.44 2.93 13.09
N ARG A 275 -16.04 3.89 13.81
CA ARG A 275 -16.04 3.88 15.28
C ARG A 275 -16.92 2.75 15.78
N GLY A 276 -16.31 1.80 16.49
CA GLY A 276 -17.01 0.59 16.97
C GLY A 276 -17.14 -0.52 15.93
N SER A 277 -16.64 -0.31 14.71
CA SER A 277 -16.50 -1.37 13.72
C SER A 277 -15.50 -2.43 14.20
N THR A 278 -15.77 -3.68 13.85
CA THR A 278 -14.84 -4.80 14.05
C THR A 278 -14.50 -5.40 12.70
N GLY A 279 -13.28 -5.92 12.53
CA GLY A 279 -12.82 -6.48 11.26
C GLY A 279 -11.71 -5.66 10.60
N SER A 280 -11.44 -5.97 9.33
CA SER A 280 -10.34 -5.39 8.53
C SER A 280 -10.67 -4.03 7.90
N ALA A 281 -11.92 -3.58 7.92
CA ALA A 281 -12.37 -2.38 7.19
C ALA A 281 -11.66 -1.10 7.63
N ALA A 282 -11.44 -0.92 8.93
CA ALA A 282 -10.70 0.24 9.43
C ALA A 282 -9.25 0.26 8.94
N PHE A 283 -8.60 -0.92 8.88
CA PHE A 283 -7.27 -1.06 8.31
C PHE A 283 -7.26 -0.74 6.82
N LEU A 284 -8.17 -1.34 6.05
CA LEU A 284 -8.26 -1.14 4.60
C LEU A 284 -8.53 0.34 4.26
N THR A 285 -9.33 1.01 5.08
CA THR A 285 -9.58 2.45 4.96
C THR A 285 -8.33 3.27 5.28
N MET A 286 -7.56 2.88 6.28
CA MET A 286 -6.28 3.51 6.59
C MET A 286 -5.24 3.32 5.49
N GLU A 287 -5.12 2.12 4.95
CA GLU A 287 -4.23 1.83 3.84
C GLU A 287 -4.61 2.66 2.60
N ASN A 288 -5.90 2.66 2.22
CA ASN A 288 -6.44 3.51 1.16
C ASN A 288 -6.12 5.00 1.38
N TYR A 289 -6.33 5.49 2.59
CA TYR A 289 -6.11 6.88 2.94
C TYR A 289 -4.65 7.29 2.74
N LEU A 290 -3.72 6.49 3.26
CA LEU A 290 -2.28 6.72 3.11
C LEU A 290 -1.84 6.63 1.64
N LEU A 291 -2.28 5.59 0.92
CA LEU A 291 -1.92 5.40 -0.48
C LEU A 291 -2.47 6.50 -1.38
N THR A 292 -3.65 7.03 -1.08
CA THR A 292 -4.20 8.19 -1.80
C THR A 292 -3.27 9.41 -1.73
N GLN A 293 -2.53 9.59 -0.62
CA GLN A 293 -1.57 10.69 -0.49
C GLN A 293 -0.21 10.39 -1.13
N ILE A 294 0.17 9.11 -1.22
CA ILE A 294 1.49 8.66 -1.71
C ILE A 294 1.48 8.47 -3.24
N ASP A 295 0.54 7.68 -3.75
CA ASP A 295 0.52 7.16 -5.14
C ASP A 295 -0.87 7.31 -5.79
N GLY A 296 -1.78 8.03 -5.14
CA GLY A 296 -3.11 8.31 -5.66
C GLY A 296 -4.08 7.12 -5.55
N PRO A 297 -5.12 7.09 -6.40
CA PRO A 297 -6.32 6.28 -6.16
C PRO A 297 -6.26 4.86 -6.74
N SER A 298 -5.09 4.42 -7.23
CA SER A 298 -4.94 3.12 -7.89
C SER A 298 -5.34 1.95 -7.00
N TRP A 299 -4.83 1.92 -5.76
CA TRP A 299 -5.17 0.89 -4.79
C TRP A 299 -6.68 0.84 -4.48
N ARG A 300 -7.31 2.01 -4.32
CA ARG A 300 -8.76 2.13 -4.08
C ARG A 300 -9.57 1.47 -5.19
N ARG A 301 -9.22 1.74 -6.45
CA ARG A 301 -9.87 1.14 -7.63
C ARG A 301 -9.74 -0.37 -7.61
N LYS A 302 -8.51 -0.89 -7.42
CA LYS A 302 -8.26 -2.34 -7.31
C LYS A 302 -9.08 -3.00 -6.19
N PHE A 303 -9.23 -2.34 -5.04
CA PHE A 303 -10.03 -2.85 -3.93
C PHE A 303 -11.53 -2.89 -4.25
N ILE A 304 -12.08 -1.80 -4.81
CA ILE A 304 -13.49 -1.74 -5.23
C ILE A 304 -13.76 -2.81 -6.30
N ASP A 305 -12.89 -2.95 -7.30
CA ASP A 305 -13.02 -3.96 -8.35
C ASP A 305 -12.94 -5.38 -7.79
N LEU A 306 -12.10 -5.62 -6.76
CA LEU A 306 -12.07 -6.89 -6.03
C LEU A 306 -13.40 -7.15 -5.31
N MET A 307 -13.96 -6.17 -4.60
CA MET A 307 -15.28 -6.33 -3.96
C MET A 307 -16.39 -6.60 -4.97
N HIS A 308 -16.38 -5.94 -6.13
CA HIS A 308 -17.38 -6.15 -7.19
C HIS A 308 -17.26 -7.51 -7.88
N ARG A 309 -16.05 -8.11 -7.94
CA ARG A 309 -15.87 -9.48 -8.42
C ARG A 309 -16.39 -10.54 -7.45
N TYR A 310 -16.51 -10.20 -6.16
CA TYR A 310 -16.99 -11.11 -5.11
C TYR A 310 -18.20 -10.53 -4.35
N PRO A 311 -19.34 -10.28 -5.02
CA PRO A 311 -20.51 -9.64 -4.41
C PRO A 311 -21.16 -10.47 -3.28
N GLN A 312 -20.87 -11.77 -3.21
CA GLN A 312 -21.29 -12.69 -2.15
C GLN A 312 -20.53 -12.49 -0.83
N ILE A 313 -19.41 -11.76 -0.84
CA ILE A 313 -18.64 -11.47 0.37
C ILE A 313 -19.30 -10.30 1.11
N PRO A 314 -19.83 -10.51 2.33
CA PRO A 314 -20.55 -9.47 3.04
C PRO A 314 -19.56 -8.44 3.58
N ALA A 315 -19.58 -7.23 3.03
CA ALA A 315 -18.79 -6.10 3.50
C ALA A 315 -18.95 -5.83 5.02
N PRO A 316 -20.14 -6.00 5.64
CA PRO A 316 -20.30 -5.90 7.09
C PRO A 316 -19.48 -6.89 7.91
N ALA A 317 -19.17 -8.08 7.38
CA ALA A 317 -18.31 -9.04 8.08
C ALA A 317 -16.83 -8.61 8.09
N MET A 318 -16.44 -7.70 7.20
CA MET A 318 -15.15 -7.03 7.23
C MET A 318 -15.17 -5.79 8.13
N GLY A 319 -16.34 -5.31 8.54
CA GLY A 319 -16.52 -4.09 9.34
C GLY A 319 -16.92 -2.85 8.54
N PHE A 320 -17.26 -2.99 7.25
CA PHE A 320 -17.81 -1.89 6.47
C PHE A 320 -19.30 -1.70 6.75
N PRO A 321 -19.83 -0.47 6.80
CA PRO A 321 -21.27 -0.26 6.71
C PRO A 321 -21.79 -0.66 5.32
N ASP A 322 -23.10 -0.88 5.18
CA ASP A 322 -23.68 -1.33 3.91
C ASP A 322 -23.42 -0.33 2.76
N ASP A 323 -23.37 0.97 3.06
CA ASP A 323 -23.16 2.07 2.12
C ASP A 323 -21.71 2.57 2.06
N TRP A 324 -20.74 1.71 2.38
CA TRP A 324 -19.33 2.10 2.53
C TRP A 324 -18.72 2.79 1.30
N GLU A 325 -19.12 2.42 0.08
CA GLU A 325 -18.63 3.06 -1.16
C GLU A 325 -19.01 4.56 -1.24
N SER A 326 -20.05 4.96 -0.50
CA SER A 326 -20.52 6.33 -0.40
C SER A 326 -19.80 7.14 0.69
N LEU A 327 -18.90 6.54 1.48
CA LEU A 327 -18.13 7.27 2.50
C LEU A 327 -17.10 8.19 1.84
N ALA A 328 -16.82 9.34 2.46
CA ALA A 328 -15.86 10.31 1.92
C ALA A 328 -14.48 9.70 1.61
N LEU A 329 -14.01 8.76 2.44
CA LEU A 329 -12.75 8.05 2.28
C LEU A 329 -12.75 7.06 1.10
N TRP A 330 -13.92 6.65 0.61
CA TRP A 330 -14.09 5.63 -0.44
C TRP A 330 -14.73 6.16 -1.73
N ARG A 331 -15.35 7.34 -1.70
CA ARG A 331 -15.93 7.97 -2.89
C ARG A 331 -14.88 8.15 -3.98
N ARG A 332 -15.26 7.78 -5.21
CA ARG A 332 -14.51 8.14 -6.42
C ARG A 332 -14.52 9.66 -6.52
N SER A 333 -13.36 10.30 -6.36
CA SER A 333 -13.21 11.74 -6.50
C SER A 333 -13.55 12.14 -7.93
N ARG A 334 -14.72 12.77 -8.15
CA ARG A 334 -15.21 13.14 -9.49
C ARG A 334 -14.37 14.20 -10.23
N GLU A 335 -13.37 14.84 -9.61
CA GLU A 335 -12.77 16.07 -10.18
C GLU A 335 -11.24 16.20 -10.13
N ARG A 336 -10.46 15.14 -9.91
CA ARG A 336 -8.98 15.22 -10.02
C ARG A 336 -8.29 14.07 -10.76
N GLU A 337 -9.04 13.04 -11.15
CA GLU A 337 -8.48 11.83 -11.77
C GLU A 337 -8.15 11.98 -13.27
N SER A 338 -8.81 12.87 -14.03
CA SER A 338 -8.41 13.13 -15.43
C SER A 338 -7.31 14.19 -15.58
N GLY A 339 -6.90 14.87 -14.51
CA GLY A 339 -5.95 15.99 -14.61
C GLY A 339 -4.49 15.63 -14.31
N ARG A 340 -4.24 14.60 -13.48
CA ARG A 340 -2.89 14.19 -13.05
C ARG A 340 -2.37 12.97 -13.79
N VAL A 341 -3.16 11.89 -13.85
CA VAL A 341 -2.79 10.70 -14.64
C VAL A 341 -2.67 11.06 -16.13
N GLN A 342 -3.59 11.87 -16.64
CA GLN A 342 -3.51 12.37 -18.01
C GLN A 342 -2.39 13.41 -18.21
N ARG A 343 -1.88 14.07 -17.16
CA ARG A 343 -0.69 14.92 -17.28
C ARG A 343 0.58 14.09 -17.35
N ASP A 344 0.76 13.12 -16.46
CA ASP A 344 1.96 12.30 -16.42
C ASP A 344 2.04 11.37 -17.66
N ASP A 345 0.90 10.81 -18.09
CA ASP A 345 0.81 10.03 -19.35
C ASP A 345 1.02 10.92 -20.59
N ASN A 346 0.47 12.16 -20.60
CA ASN A 346 0.72 13.09 -21.71
C ASN A 346 2.17 13.60 -21.72
N GLU A 347 2.84 13.79 -20.58
CA GLU A 347 4.23 14.27 -20.53
C GLU A 347 5.20 13.24 -21.11
N ILE A 348 5.01 11.95 -20.80
CA ILE A 348 5.78 10.84 -21.40
C ILE A 348 5.43 10.68 -22.88
N GLU A 349 4.15 10.73 -23.25
CA GLU A 349 3.72 10.61 -24.65
C GLU A 349 4.22 11.78 -25.51
N ASN A 350 4.18 13.01 -25.00
CA ASN A 350 4.64 14.20 -25.71
C ASN A 350 6.13 14.11 -26.03
N GLN A 351 6.95 13.67 -25.07
CA GLN A 351 8.38 13.50 -25.32
C GLN A 351 8.64 12.39 -26.34
N ARG A 352 7.90 11.28 -26.27
CA ARG A 352 7.99 10.19 -27.25
C ARG A 352 7.62 10.65 -28.65
N VAL A 353 6.50 11.37 -28.81
CA VAL A 353 6.05 11.91 -30.10
C VAL A 353 7.10 12.86 -30.68
N VAL A 354 7.65 13.77 -29.87
CA VAL A 354 8.62 14.76 -30.33
C VAL A 354 9.95 14.12 -30.75
N VAL A 355 10.46 13.18 -29.93
CA VAL A 355 11.75 12.50 -30.20
C VAL A 355 11.65 11.51 -31.36
N ASN A 356 10.47 10.90 -31.58
CA ASN A 356 10.27 9.99 -32.71
C ASN A 356 10.24 10.71 -34.07
N GLN A 357 9.93 12.02 -34.08
CA GLN A 357 10.14 12.83 -35.27
C GLN A 357 11.63 13.15 -35.42
N LYS A 358 12.19 12.83 -36.58
CA LYS A 358 13.61 13.07 -36.85
C LYS A 358 13.94 14.57 -36.86
N PRO A 359 15.19 14.99 -36.59
CA PRO A 359 15.57 16.41 -36.56
C PRO A 359 15.21 17.16 -37.85
N GLU A 360 15.28 16.51 -39.02
CA GLU A 360 14.96 17.10 -40.32
C GLU A 360 13.48 17.43 -40.47
N PHE A 361 12.59 16.78 -39.71
CA PHE A 361 11.18 17.16 -39.62
C PHE A 361 11.06 18.50 -38.90
N TRP A 362 11.72 18.65 -37.76
CA TRP A 362 11.69 19.86 -36.95
C TRP A 362 12.35 21.05 -37.63
N GLU A 363 13.41 20.85 -38.42
CA GLU A 363 14.00 21.91 -39.25
C GLU A 363 13.01 22.48 -40.28
N LYS A 364 12.14 21.62 -40.85
CA LYS A 364 11.12 22.07 -41.80
C LYS A 364 10.01 22.84 -41.09
N VAL A 365 9.57 22.36 -39.93
CA VAL A 365 8.59 23.06 -39.08
C VAL A 365 9.15 24.42 -38.64
N GLU A 366 10.40 24.49 -38.20
CA GLU A 366 11.07 25.73 -37.79
C GLU A 366 11.09 26.76 -38.92
N LYS A 367 11.51 26.35 -40.13
CA LYS A 367 11.52 27.23 -41.32
C LYS A 367 10.13 27.75 -41.66
N TRP A 368 9.12 26.89 -41.56
CA TRP A 368 7.74 27.26 -41.84
C TRP A 368 7.19 28.27 -40.82
N LEU A 369 7.41 28.03 -39.52
CA LEU A 369 7.03 28.97 -38.45
C LEU A 369 7.64 30.36 -38.65
N VAL A 370 8.89 30.43 -39.12
CA VAL A 370 9.54 31.71 -39.42
C VAL A 370 8.95 32.37 -40.67
N THR A 371 8.63 31.57 -41.70
CA THR A 371 8.10 32.08 -42.98
C THR A 371 6.68 32.63 -42.83
N GLU A 372 5.81 31.91 -42.12
CA GLU A 372 4.41 32.29 -41.91
C GLU A 372 4.20 33.20 -40.69
N GLY A 373 5.27 33.48 -39.93
CA GLY A 373 5.20 34.34 -38.74
C GLY A 373 4.57 33.66 -37.52
N GLU A 374 4.35 32.35 -37.57
CA GLU A 374 3.63 31.58 -36.56
C GLU A 374 4.46 31.21 -35.33
N GLY A 375 3.77 31.05 -34.19
CA GLY A 375 4.36 30.70 -32.90
C GLY A 375 5.05 31.86 -32.18
N THR A 376 5.06 31.79 -30.85
CA THR A 376 5.79 32.73 -29.98
C THR A 376 7.31 32.49 -30.02
N GLU A 377 8.10 33.45 -29.55
CA GLU A 377 9.56 33.30 -29.40
C GLU A 377 9.94 32.05 -28.58
N LYS A 378 9.18 31.78 -27.51
CA LYS A 378 9.36 30.60 -26.66
C LYS A 378 9.07 29.30 -27.42
N GLU A 379 7.99 29.27 -28.19
CA GLU A 379 7.58 28.09 -28.97
C GLU A 379 8.59 27.79 -30.09
N ARG A 380 9.00 28.81 -30.85
CA ARG A 380 10.06 28.69 -31.87
C ARG A 380 11.38 28.23 -31.25
N GLY A 381 11.73 28.75 -30.07
CA GLY A 381 12.91 28.30 -29.32
C GLY A 381 12.85 26.83 -28.88
N CYS A 382 11.66 26.29 -28.59
CA CYS A 382 11.50 24.87 -28.27
C CYS A 382 11.64 23.99 -29.52
N VAL A 383 11.05 24.39 -30.65
CA VAL A 383 11.17 23.68 -31.94
C VAL A 383 12.63 23.67 -32.41
N HIS A 384 13.36 24.77 -32.26
CA HIS A 384 14.80 24.84 -32.56
C HIS A 384 15.61 23.80 -31.76
N VAL A 385 15.26 23.59 -30.50
CA VAL A 385 15.91 22.55 -29.67
C VAL A 385 15.62 21.14 -30.23
N ALA A 386 14.41 20.88 -30.70
CA ALA A 386 14.08 19.61 -31.35
C ALA A 386 14.80 19.43 -32.72
N ALA A 387 14.95 20.51 -33.49
CA ALA A 387 15.74 20.51 -34.73
C ALA A 387 17.24 20.28 -34.50
N SER A 388 17.73 20.60 -33.30
CA SER A 388 19.14 20.39 -32.90
C SER A 388 19.45 18.96 -32.44
N MET A 389 18.48 18.04 -32.41
CA MET A 389 18.72 16.64 -32.07
C MET A 389 19.72 16.01 -33.06
N PRO A 390 20.65 15.13 -32.62
CA PRO A 390 20.78 14.56 -31.28
C PRO A 390 21.64 15.39 -30.31
N SER A 391 22.21 16.52 -30.73
CA SER A 391 23.15 17.31 -29.91
C SER A 391 22.50 17.88 -28.65
N LYS A 392 21.19 18.15 -28.71
CA LYS A 392 20.37 18.58 -27.57
C LYS A 392 18.99 17.95 -27.67
N ILE A 393 18.56 17.29 -26.60
CA ILE A 393 17.23 16.66 -26.53
C ILE A 393 16.29 17.60 -25.78
N PRO A 394 15.08 17.91 -26.32
CA PRO A 394 14.12 18.74 -25.62
C PRO A 394 13.64 18.07 -24.32
N THR A 395 13.54 18.87 -23.27
CA THR A 395 12.95 18.46 -21.99
C THR A 395 11.45 18.15 -22.15
N GLU A 396 10.86 17.43 -21.19
CA GLU A 396 9.41 17.11 -21.18
C GLU A 396 8.55 18.37 -21.31
N LYS A 397 8.90 19.45 -20.60
CA LYS A 397 8.20 20.75 -20.68
C LYS A 397 8.31 21.38 -22.06
N GLN A 398 9.44 21.23 -22.74
CA GLN A 398 9.61 21.73 -24.11
C GLN A 398 8.83 20.87 -25.10
N CYS A 399 8.78 19.55 -24.91
CA CYS A 399 7.99 18.65 -25.74
C CYS A 399 6.49 18.95 -25.64
N ALA A 400 5.98 19.22 -24.43
CA ALA A 400 4.60 19.65 -24.24
C ALA A 400 4.27 20.96 -24.96
N VAL A 401 5.20 21.93 -24.96
CA VAL A 401 5.06 23.19 -25.71
C VAL A 401 5.03 22.92 -27.23
N ILE A 402 5.91 22.05 -27.73
CA ILE A 402 5.98 21.69 -29.15
C ILE A 402 4.68 20.99 -29.60
N VAL A 403 4.20 19.99 -28.85
CA VAL A 403 2.97 19.28 -29.19
C VAL A 403 1.75 20.21 -29.17
N GLY A 404 1.66 21.08 -28.15
CA GLY A 404 0.60 22.09 -28.08
C GLY A 404 0.62 23.08 -29.24
N LEU A 405 1.82 23.52 -29.65
CA LEU A 405 1.99 24.36 -30.85
C LEU A 405 1.52 23.63 -32.11
N MET A 406 1.96 22.38 -32.31
CA MET A 406 1.64 21.60 -33.52
C MET A 406 0.13 21.40 -33.69
N HIS A 407 -0.60 21.08 -32.61
CA HIS A 407 -2.06 20.98 -32.67
C HIS A 407 -2.76 22.31 -32.97
N ARG A 408 -2.18 23.43 -32.52
CA ARG A 408 -2.74 24.75 -32.81
C ARG A 408 -2.56 25.08 -34.30
N ILE A 409 -1.33 24.97 -34.80
CA ILE A 409 -1.00 25.35 -36.19
C ILE A 409 -1.54 24.36 -37.23
N GLU A 410 -1.86 23.13 -36.84
CA GLU A 410 -2.54 22.15 -37.70
C GLU A 410 -3.92 22.65 -38.15
N ASN A 411 -4.64 23.38 -37.29
CA ASN A 411 -5.91 24.01 -37.64
C ASN A 411 -5.73 25.32 -38.45
N GLU A 412 -4.51 25.86 -38.48
CA GLU A 412 -4.14 27.10 -39.17
C GLU A 412 -3.49 26.81 -40.55
N GLY A 413 -3.49 25.56 -40.99
CA GLY A 413 -3.02 25.15 -42.33
C GLY A 413 -1.56 24.72 -42.41
N CYS A 414 -0.92 24.40 -41.28
CA CYS A 414 0.43 23.84 -41.27
C CYS A 414 0.49 22.52 -42.07
N PRO A 415 1.42 22.36 -43.04
CA PRO A 415 1.51 21.16 -43.87
C PRO A 415 2.26 19.98 -43.20
N PHE A 416 2.70 20.15 -41.95
CA PHE A 416 3.49 19.15 -41.21
C PHE A 416 2.66 18.52 -40.10
N HIS A 417 2.54 17.19 -40.13
CA HIS A 417 1.78 16.43 -39.14
C HIS A 417 2.71 15.49 -38.35
N MET A 418 2.56 15.48 -37.03
CA MET A 418 3.26 14.53 -36.17
C MET A 418 2.65 13.14 -36.32
N VAL A 419 3.48 12.11 -36.44
CA VAL A 419 3.00 10.72 -36.45
C VAL A 419 2.79 10.27 -35.01
N THR A 420 1.54 10.04 -34.61
CA THR A 420 1.20 9.37 -33.36
C THR A 420 1.22 7.86 -33.57
N THR A 421 2.05 7.15 -32.81
CA THR A 421 2.01 5.68 -32.77
C THR A 421 0.77 5.25 -32.01
N SER A 422 -0.25 4.74 -32.73
CA SER A 422 -1.44 4.10 -32.16
C SER A 422 -1.11 2.85 -31.35
#